data_AF-A0A815QMT2-F1
#
_entry.id   AF-A0A815QMT2-F1
#
_cell.length_a   1.000
_cell.length_b   1.000
_cell.length_c   1.000
_cell.angle_alpha   90.00
_cell.angle_beta   90.00
_cell.angle_gamma   90.00
#
_symmetry.space_group_name_H-M   'P 1'
#
loop_
_entity.id
_entity.type
_entity.pdbx_description
1 polymer ?
#
loop_
_entity_poly.entity_id
_entity_poly.type
_entity_poly.pdbx_seq_one_letter_code
_entity_poly.pdbx_strand_id
1 'polypeptide(L)'
;MPRSSKKRKPNKEPEPSSSSDDSNNSEEEEEELDQHENIQIDLEARTPIDTDHSAILYFLEQSFGSTLKKSILDLNLLATQLINQQSIGSVFYQPVDEADDDDDDESPVLGICSFLRFYQQQNKQVATWLLDKCSDNEQAKAILQTSKCGLFINERYMNIPVDISLPAIRTLRTEISYEIDYWIIHAKLRLDKNNSNTIYYINGEDEIFQNHSTLFIDYTPTQSNNNEWTEKRRIIFVSTNKLDQICSDIEHKLKQ
;
A
#
# COMPACT_ATOMS: atom_id res chain seq x y z
N MET A 1 -44.80 8.81 -72.10
CA MET A 1 -45.90 9.19 -71.17
C MET A 1 -46.57 7.92 -70.65
N PRO A 2 -47.02 7.82 -69.39
CA PRO A 2 -46.13 7.58 -68.25
C PRO A 2 -46.46 6.35 -67.37
N ARG A 3 -45.40 5.87 -66.71
CA ARG A 3 -45.23 5.42 -65.30
C ARG A 3 -46.16 4.35 -64.70
N SER A 4 -45.59 3.16 -64.49
CA SER A 4 -46.00 2.19 -63.49
C SER A 4 -44.88 1.97 -62.46
N SER A 5 -45.28 1.84 -61.20
CA SER A 5 -44.48 1.67 -60.00
C SER A 5 -44.54 0.22 -59.52
N LYS A 6 -43.41 -0.36 -59.09
CA LYS A 6 -43.25 -1.06 -57.79
C LYS A 6 -41.96 -1.88 -57.65
N LYS A 7 -41.48 -1.84 -56.39
CA LYS A 7 -40.80 -2.86 -55.59
C LYS A 7 -39.32 -3.13 -55.87
N ARG A 8 -38.52 -2.97 -54.80
CA ARG A 8 -37.62 -4.03 -54.28
C ARG A 8 -37.38 -3.82 -52.78
N LYS A 9 -37.29 -4.95 -52.06
CA LYS A 9 -36.99 -5.15 -50.63
C LYS A 9 -35.73 -6.06 -50.53
N PRO A 10 -35.15 -6.26 -49.33
CA PRO A 10 -33.71 -6.24 -49.08
C PRO A 10 -33.02 -7.61 -49.16
N ASN A 11 -31.68 -7.58 -49.17
CA ASN A 11 -30.80 -8.75 -49.15
C ASN A 11 -30.42 -9.15 -47.71
N LYS A 12 -30.37 -10.46 -47.47
CA LYS A 12 -29.83 -11.14 -46.28
C LYS A 12 -28.84 -12.20 -46.78
N GLU A 13 -27.81 -12.47 -45.99
CA GLU A 13 -26.64 -13.36 -46.21
C GLU A 13 -26.93 -14.74 -46.82
N PRO A 14 -25.89 -15.43 -47.32
CA PRO A 14 -25.42 -16.62 -46.57
C PRO A 14 -23.89 -16.92 -46.61
N GLU A 15 -23.41 -17.60 -45.56
CA GLU A 15 -22.17 -18.44 -45.42
C GLU A 15 -22.36 -19.85 -46.10
N PRO A 16 -21.49 -20.91 -46.05
CA PRO A 16 -20.13 -21.13 -45.48
C PRO A 16 -19.13 -22.01 -46.33
N SER A 17 -17.92 -22.31 -45.79
CA SER A 17 -17.06 -23.55 -45.86
C SER A 17 -15.58 -23.32 -46.28
N SER A 18 -14.54 -24.09 -45.93
CA SER A 18 -14.15 -24.98 -44.81
C SER A 18 -12.65 -25.38 -44.99
N SER A 19 -11.92 -25.49 -43.87
CA SER A 19 -10.68 -26.28 -43.57
C SER A 19 -9.37 -26.12 -44.38
N SER A 20 -8.27 -25.87 -43.67
CA SER A 20 -7.13 -26.82 -43.55
C SER A 20 -6.23 -26.45 -42.36
N ASP A 21 -5.86 -27.49 -41.61
CA ASP A 21 -5.00 -27.53 -40.43
C ASP A 21 -3.60 -26.98 -40.66
N ASP A 22 -3.03 -26.32 -39.64
CA ASP A 22 -1.63 -26.51 -39.31
C ASP A 22 -1.45 -26.54 -37.79
N SER A 23 -1.12 -27.73 -37.30
CA SER A 23 -0.81 -28.02 -35.92
C SER A 23 0.66 -27.65 -35.69
N ASN A 24 0.93 -26.69 -34.80
CA ASN A 24 2.26 -26.57 -34.22
C ASN A 24 2.14 -26.50 -32.70
N ASN A 25 2.32 -27.68 -32.10
CA ASN A 25 2.53 -27.89 -30.68
C ASN A 25 3.84 -27.19 -30.30
N SER A 26 3.76 -26.06 -29.61
CA SER A 26 4.91 -25.47 -28.93
C SER A 26 4.65 -25.64 -27.44
N GLU A 27 5.31 -26.68 -26.94
CA GLU A 27 5.38 -27.10 -25.56
C GLU A 27 5.86 -25.93 -24.69
N GLU A 28 5.11 -25.68 -23.63
CA GLU A 28 5.57 -25.28 -22.29
C GLU A 28 6.93 -24.57 -22.21
N GLU A 29 6.89 -23.25 -22.22
CA GLU A 29 7.59 -22.50 -21.19
C GLU A 29 6.51 -21.67 -20.48
N GLU A 30 5.87 -22.31 -19.48
CA GLU A 30 5.37 -21.55 -18.34
C GLU A 30 6.59 -20.83 -17.79
N GLU A 31 6.81 -19.59 -18.24
CA GLU A 31 7.68 -18.66 -17.54
C GLU A 31 7.06 -18.49 -16.16
N GLU A 32 7.49 -19.34 -15.23
CA GLU A 32 7.34 -19.15 -13.80
C GLU A 32 7.68 -17.69 -13.53
N LEU A 33 6.65 -16.89 -13.22
CA LEU A 33 6.77 -15.52 -12.73
C LEU A 33 7.36 -15.49 -11.30
N ASP A 34 8.31 -16.38 -11.03
CA ASP A 34 8.98 -16.58 -9.75
C ASP A 34 10.43 -16.17 -9.84
N GLN A 35 10.69 -14.94 -10.30
CA GLN A 35 11.94 -14.25 -9.99
C GLN A 35 11.62 -12.79 -9.63
N HIS A 36 10.95 -12.60 -8.49
CA HIS A 36 11.28 -11.44 -7.66
C HIS A 36 12.75 -11.64 -7.25
N GLU A 37 13.65 -11.16 -8.08
CA GLU A 37 15.07 -11.12 -7.83
C GLU A 37 15.25 -10.38 -6.50
N ASN A 38 15.48 -11.14 -5.42
CA ASN A 38 15.81 -10.58 -4.12
C ASN A 38 17.23 -10.03 -4.25
N ILE A 39 17.33 -8.82 -4.81
CA ILE A 39 18.60 -8.11 -4.93
C ILE A 39 19.13 -7.97 -3.50
N GLN A 40 20.31 -8.52 -3.23
CA GLN A 40 21.05 -8.26 -2.00
C GLN A 40 21.55 -6.81 -2.05
N ILE A 41 20.63 -5.88 -1.80
CA ILE A 41 20.94 -4.47 -1.62
C ILE A 41 21.27 -4.29 -0.14
N ASP A 42 22.46 -3.75 0.15
CA ASP A 42 22.78 -3.26 1.49
C ASP A 42 21.94 -2.02 1.75
N LEU A 43 20.75 -2.24 2.32
CA LEU A 43 19.81 -1.19 2.65
C LEU A 43 20.11 -0.64 4.04
N GLU A 44 20.20 0.68 4.12
CA GLU A 44 20.33 1.39 5.38
C GLU A 44 19.05 2.15 5.72
N ALA A 45 18.90 2.45 7.02
CA ALA A 45 17.80 3.24 7.54
C ALA A 45 18.34 4.52 8.18
N ARG A 46 17.79 5.67 7.80
CA ARG A 46 18.11 6.97 8.42
C ARG A 46 16.85 7.78 8.65
N THR A 47 16.94 8.79 9.52
CA THR A 47 15.83 9.75 9.71
C THR A 47 15.52 10.47 8.38
N PRO A 48 14.22 10.68 8.05
CA PRO A 48 13.82 11.48 6.90
C PRO A 48 14.41 12.89 6.92
N ILE A 49 14.86 13.38 5.77
CA ILE A 49 15.37 14.75 5.55
C ILE A 49 14.59 15.45 4.44
N ASP A 50 14.81 16.76 4.27
CA ASP A 50 14.04 17.58 3.31
C ASP A 50 14.14 17.10 1.86
N THR A 51 15.28 16.55 1.43
CA THR A 51 15.47 16.01 0.07
C THR A 51 14.64 14.75 -0.18
N ASP A 52 14.22 14.02 0.87
CA ASP A 52 13.38 12.81 0.75
C ASP A 52 11.92 13.13 0.42
N HIS A 53 11.51 14.40 0.44
CA HIS A 53 10.10 14.81 0.36
C HIS A 53 9.35 14.18 -0.82
N SER A 54 9.97 14.20 -2.00
CA SER A 54 9.37 13.64 -3.23
C SER A 54 9.15 12.12 -3.11
N ALA A 55 10.11 11.39 -2.54
CA ALA A 55 10.00 9.95 -2.37
C ALA A 55 8.94 9.59 -1.30
N ILE A 56 8.91 10.32 -0.19
CA ILE A 56 7.91 10.13 0.86
C ILE A 56 6.50 10.42 0.33
N LEU A 57 6.33 11.50 -0.43
CA LEU A 57 5.06 11.81 -1.10
C LEU A 57 4.64 10.67 -2.03
N TYR A 58 5.56 10.13 -2.81
CA TYR A 58 5.28 8.98 -3.67
C TYR A 58 4.76 7.78 -2.86
N PHE A 59 5.41 7.39 -1.75
CA PHE A 59 4.92 6.28 -0.92
C PHE A 59 3.55 6.55 -0.29
N LEU A 60 3.29 7.79 0.12
CA LEU A 60 1.97 8.20 0.61
C LEU A 60 0.91 8.10 -0.50
N GLU A 61 1.22 8.53 -1.73
CA GLU A 61 0.31 8.40 -2.88
C GLU A 61 0.05 6.93 -3.24
N GLN A 62 1.06 6.06 -3.14
CA GLN A 62 0.87 4.61 -3.32
C GLN A 62 -0.04 4.01 -2.24
N SER A 63 0.08 4.47 -0.99
CA SER A 63 -0.75 3.97 0.11
C SER A 63 -2.18 4.48 0.00
N PHE A 64 -2.38 5.80 0.04
CA PHE A 64 -3.67 6.47 0.16
C PHE A 64 -4.39 6.71 -1.18
N GLY A 65 -3.65 6.64 -2.29
CA GLY A 65 -4.13 6.87 -3.65
C GLY A 65 -3.76 8.25 -4.20
N SER A 66 -3.11 8.29 -5.36
CA SER A 66 -2.63 9.51 -6.04
C SER A 66 -3.73 10.49 -6.46
N THR A 67 -4.98 10.03 -6.61
CA THR A 67 -6.13 10.89 -6.95
C THR A 67 -6.87 11.44 -5.74
N LEU A 68 -6.36 11.24 -4.52
CA LEU A 68 -6.99 11.74 -3.31
C LEU A 68 -6.93 13.28 -3.30
N LYS A 69 -8.10 13.91 -3.12
CA LYS A 69 -8.18 15.37 -3.11
C LYS A 69 -7.49 15.92 -1.87
N LYS A 70 -6.63 16.94 -2.05
CA LYS A 70 -5.97 17.66 -0.94
C LYS A 70 -6.93 18.21 0.13
N SER A 71 -8.16 18.54 -0.26
CA SER A 71 -9.20 18.99 0.69
C SER A 71 -9.63 17.91 1.68
N ILE A 72 -9.48 16.64 1.31
CA ILE A 72 -9.78 15.47 2.14
C ILE A 72 -8.55 15.12 2.98
N LEU A 73 -7.42 14.91 2.31
CA LEU A 73 -6.13 14.61 2.94
C LEU A 73 -5.01 15.13 2.04
N ASP A 74 -4.26 16.12 2.52
CA ASP A 74 -3.13 16.68 1.79
C ASP A 74 -1.87 15.84 2.04
N LEU A 75 -1.57 14.93 1.11
CA LEU A 75 -0.40 14.04 1.20
C LEU A 75 0.94 14.79 1.11
N ASN A 76 0.96 15.96 0.47
CA ASN A 76 2.16 16.79 0.38
C ASN A 76 2.46 17.44 1.74
N LEU A 77 1.43 17.98 2.40
CA LEU A 77 1.54 18.45 3.78
C LEU A 77 1.90 17.30 4.72
N LEU A 78 1.30 16.11 4.53
CA LEU A 78 1.59 14.93 5.33
C LEU A 78 3.07 14.53 5.22
N ALA A 79 3.65 14.50 4.02
CA ALA A 79 5.08 14.26 3.82
C ALA A 79 5.94 15.28 4.57
N THR A 80 5.62 16.57 4.43
CA THR A 80 6.31 17.65 5.17
C THR A 80 6.19 17.46 6.69
N GLN A 81 5.04 16.99 7.19
CA GLN A 81 4.86 16.73 8.62
C GLN A 81 5.70 15.55 9.10
N LEU A 82 5.81 14.47 8.31
CA LEU A 82 6.63 13.31 8.66
C LEU A 82 8.11 13.69 8.78
N ILE A 83 8.63 14.47 7.83
CA ILE A 83 10.02 14.99 7.87
C ILE A 83 10.24 15.89 9.09
N ASN A 84 9.30 16.81 9.35
CA ASN A 84 9.43 17.78 10.44
C ASN A 84 9.31 17.21 11.85
N GLN A 85 8.92 15.93 12.03
CA GLN A 85 8.84 15.35 13.37
C GLN A 85 10.19 15.26 14.07
N GLN A 86 11.31 15.24 13.31
CA GLN A 86 12.69 15.10 13.77
C GLN A 86 12.87 13.93 14.76
N SER A 87 13.61 12.90 14.35
CA SER A 87 13.85 11.68 15.16
C SER A 87 12.64 10.75 15.34
N ILE A 88 11.61 10.83 14.49
CA ILE A 88 10.54 9.82 14.42
C ILE A 88 10.46 9.26 13.00
N GLY A 89 10.72 7.97 12.88
CA GLY A 89 10.66 7.23 11.63
C GLY A 89 11.97 7.22 10.86
N SER A 90 11.99 6.40 9.84
CA SER A 90 13.14 6.14 8.99
C SER A 90 12.72 6.03 7.53
N VAL A 91 13.56 6.54 6.64
CA VAL A 91 13.57 6.15 5.23
C VAL A 91 14.55 5.00 5.04
N PHE A 92 14.20 4.08 4.16
CA PHE A 92 15.12 3.04 3.68
C PHE A 92 15.79 3.56 2.41
N TYR A 93 17.11 3.51 2.35
CA TYR A 93 17.86 3.97 1.19
C TYR A 93 19.02 3.03 0.89
N GLN A 94 19.49 3.09 -0.35
CA GLN A 94 20.71 2.43 -0.76
C GLN A 94 21.84 3.48 -0.74
N PRO A 95 22.87 3.33 0.11
CA PRO A 95 24.04 4.21 0.06
C PRO A 95 24.73 4.04 -1.30
N VAL A 96 25.16 5.16 -1.90
CA VAL A 96 25.99 5.14 -3.11
C VAL A 96 27.44 4.93 -2.64
N ASP A 97 28.16 4.00 -3.27
CA ASP A 97 29.57 3.79 -2.97
C ASP A 97 30.37 5.06 -3.31
N GLU A 98 31.24 5.51 -2.40
CA GLU A 98 32.09 6.72 -2.56
C GLU A 98 33.04 6.68 -3.79
N ALA A 99 32.99 5.63 -4.61
CA ALA A 99 33.83 5.45 -5.79
C ALA A 99 33.17 5.93 -7.10
N ASP A 100 31.87 6.21 -7.11
CA ASP A 100 31.18 6.87 -8.23
C ASP A 100 31.16 8.39 -7.97
N ASP A 101 32.15 9.07 -8.55
CA ASP A 101 32.42 10.53 -8.49
C ASP A 101 31.36 11.39 -9.23
N ASP A 102 30.16 10.84 -9.48
CA ASP A 102 29.03 11.58 -10.04
C ASP A 102 28.28 12.28 -8.89
N ASP A 103 28.73 13.50 -8.56
CA ASP A 103 28.25 14.39 -7.49
C ASP A 103 26.71 14.68 -7.45
N ASP A 104 25.93 14.13 -8.39
CA ASP A 104 24.48 14.34 -8.54
C ASP A 104 23.61 13.12 -8.13
N ASP A 105 24.21 11.96 -7.79
CA ASP A 105 23.44 10.76 -7.41
C ASP A 105 23.03 10.80 -5.93
N GLU A 106 21.91 11.47 -5.64
CA GLU A 106 21.23 11.33 -4.35
C GLU A 106 20.84 9.85 -4.11
N SER A 107 21.21 9.31 -2.94
CA SER A 107 20.90 7.94 -2.57
C SER A 107 19.38 7.67 -2.65
N PRO A 108 18.93 6.71 -3.49
CA PRO A 108 17.51 6.53 -3.74
C PRO A 108 16.80 6.02 -2.48
N VAL A 109 15.69 6.67 -2.14
CA VAL A 109 14.80 6.23 -1.07
C VAL A 109 13.85 5.15 -1.60
N LEU A 110 13.90 3.98 -0.97
CA LEU A 110 13.23 2.74 -1.38
C LEU A 110 12.05 2.37 -0.46
N GLY A 111 11.87 3.11 0.64
CA GLY A 111 10.70 3.01 1.50
C GLY A 111 10.74 3.96 2.69
N ILE A 112 9.67 3.92 3.48
CA ILE A 112 9.47 4.70 4.69
C ILE A 112 8.79 3.82 5.76
N CYS A 113 9.28 3.94 6.99
CA CYS A 113 8.63 3.45 8.20
C CYS A 113 8.52 4.62 9.17
N SER A 114 7.32 5.15 9.39
CA SER A 114 7.10 6.34 10.21
C SER A 114 5.77 6.28 10.96
N PHE A 115 5.58 7.23 11.86
CA PHE A 115 4.40 7.35 12.70
C PHE A 115 3.97 8.80 12.77
N LEU A 116 2.67 9.07 12.68
CA LEU A 116 2.12 10.40 12.85
C LEU A 116 0.93 10.37 13.80
N ARG A 117 1.08 10.98 14.97
CA ARG A 117 -0.04 11.15 15.90
C ARG A 117 -1.18 11.98 15.29
N PHE A 118 -2.42 11.56 15.46
CA PHE A 118 -3.60 12.35 15.06
C PHE A 118 -4.65 12.24 16.17
N TYR A 119 -4.52 13.09 17.17
CA TYR A 119 -5.53 13.21 18.21
C TYR A 119 -5.63 14.67 18.65
N GLN A 120 -6.72 15.03 19.33
CA GLN A 120 -7.03 16.42 19.68
C GLN A 120 -7.10 17.33 18.44
N GLN A 121 -6.34 18.42 18.40
CA GLN A 121 -6.35 19.42 17.33
C GLN A 121 -5.28 19.16 16.26
N GLN A 122 -4.51 18.07 16.37
CA GLN A 122 -3.44 17.73 15.45
C GLN A 122 -3.95 16.87 14.28
N ASN A 123 -3.42 17.11 13.09
CA ASN A 123 -3.63 16.25 11.92
C ASN A 123 -5.11 15.94 11.64
N LYS A 124 -5.96 16.98 11.70
CA LYS A 124 -7.42 16.87 11.57
C LYS A 124 -7.88 16.22 10.27
N GLN A 125 -7.14 16.42 9.18
CA GLN A 125 -7.45 15.77 7.90
C GLN A 125 -7.32 14.25 7.99
N VAL A 126 -6.27 13.74 8.63
CA VAL A 126 -6.09 12.29 8.88
C VAL A 126 -7.25 11.75 9.73
N ALA A 127 -7.56 12.42 10.84
CA ALA A 127 -8.66 12.02 11.72
C ALA A 127 -10.01 12.00 10.99
N THR A 128 -10.30 13.04 10.19
CA THR A 128 -11.55 13.17 9.44
C THR A 128 -11.64 12.13 8.32
N TRP A 129 -10.55 11.90 7.61
CA TRP A 129 -10.48 10.87 6.57
C TRP A 129 -10.69 9.47 7.13
N LEU A 130 -10.06 9.12 8.27
CA LEU A 130 -10.29 7.85 8.94
C LEU A 130 -11.75 7.70 9.42
N LEU A 131 -12.34 8.77 9.97
CA LEU A 131 -13.75 8.76 10.38
C LEU A 131 -14.71 8.54 9.21
N ASP A 132 -14.42 9.10 8.03
CA ASP A 132 -15.19 8.85 6.80
C ASP A 132 -15.11 7.36 6.40
N LYS A 133 -13.89 6.80 6.38
CA LYS A 133 -13.67 5.38 6.03
C LYS A 133 -14.26 4.40 7.04
N CYS A 134 -14.40 4.81 8.29
CA CYS A 134 -14.95 4.00 9.37
C CYS A 134 -16.39 4.39 9.74
N SER A 135 -17.10 5.15 8.89
CA SER A 135 -18.40 5.75 9.21
C SER A 135 -19.48 4.75 9.64
N ASP A 136 -19.44 3.54 9.07
CA ASP A 136 -20.39 2.45 9.35
C ASP A 136 -20.07 1.63 10.62
N ASN A 137 -18.96 1.91 11.32
CA ASN A 137 -18.55 1.16 12.51
C ASN A 137 -18.45 2.08 13.75
N GLU A 138 -19.41 1.94 14.67
CA GLU A 138 -19.47 2.75 15.89
C GLU A 138 -18.25 2.56 16.80
N GLN A 139 -17.72 1.35 16.90
CA GLN A 139 -16.54 1.08 17.73
C GLN A 139 -15.29 1.75 17.16
N ALA A 140 -15.10 1.69 15.85
CA ALA A 140 -14.00 2.37 15.16
C ALA A 140 -14.09 3.89 15.35
N LYS A 141 -15.27 4.48 15.16
CA LYS A 141 -15.50 5.92 15.42
C LYS A 141 -15.19 6.28 16.87
N ALA A 142 -15.65 5.48 17.83
CA ALA A 142 -15.38 5.71 19.25
C ALA A 142 -13.87 5.72 19.55
N ILE A 143 -13.10 4.77 19.01
CA ILE A 143 -11.64 4.73 19.18
C ILE A 143 -11.00 6.00 18.57
N LEU A 144 -11.34 6.33 17.33
CA LEU A 144 -10.79 7.50 16.62
C LEU A 144 -11.09 8.84 17.31
N GLN A 145 -12.21 8.94 18.04
CA GLN A 145 -12.64 10.18 18.69
C GLN A 145 -12.14 10.32 20.14
N THR A 146 -11.98 9.21 20.86
CA THR A 146 -11.76 9.23 22.31
C THR A 146 -10.36 8.79 22.73
N SER A 147 -9.65 8.04 21.89
CA SER A 147 -8.33 7.49 22.20
C SER A 147 -7.19 8.32 21.59
N LYS A 148 -5.99 8.20 22.15
CA LYS A 148 -4.76 8.76 21.57
C LYS A 148 -4.30 7.87 20.43
N CYS A 149 -4.67 8.23 19.21
CA CYS A 149 -4.34 7.48 18.01
C CYS A 149 -3.13 8.08 17.28
N GLY A 150 -2.37 7.22 16.60
CA GLY A 150 -1.46 7.67 15.56
C GLY A 150 -1.40 6.71 14.39
N LEU A 151 -1.11 7.29 13.24
CA LEU A 151 -1.10 6.65 11.94
C LEU A 151 0.28 6.05 11.75
N PHE A 152 0.34 4.73 11.65
CA PHE A 152 1.55 4.01 11.30
C PHE A 152 1.62 3.89 9.77
N ILE A 153 2.77 4.25 9.22
CA ILE A 153 3.04 4.24 7.78
C ILE A 153 4.25 3.36 7.58
N ASN A 154 4.06 2.20 6.96
CA ASN A 154 5.14 1.34 6.52
C ASN A 154 4.92 1.00 5.05
N GLU A 155 5.69 1.64 4.18
CA GLU A 155 5.54 1.52 2.74
C GLU A 155 6.91 1.44 2.10
N ARG A 156 7.08 0.49 1.18
CA ARG A 156 8.34 0.22 0.49
C ARG A 156 8.04 -0.38 -0.87
N TYR A 157 9.03 -0.41 -1.75
CA TYR A 157 8.89 -1.17 -2.98
C TYR A 157 8.70 -2.67 -2.69
N MET A 158 7.99 -3.37 -3.58
CA MET A 158 7.62 -4.78 -3.40
C MET A 158 8.82 -5.73 -3.27
N ASN A 159 9.93 -5.36 -3.89
CA ASN A 159 11.19 -6.12 -3.87
C ASN A 159 12.02 -5.87 -2.60
N ILE A 160 11.61 -4.95 -1.73
CA ILE A 160 12.31 -4.68 -0.48
C ILE A 160 11.85 -5.68 0.59
N PRO A 161 12.77 -6.46 1.18
CA PRO A 161 12.42 -7.57 2.05
C PRO A 161 11.74 -7.11 3.35
N VAL A 162 11.03 -8.03 3.99
CA VAL A 162 10.26 -7.77 5.22
C VAL A 162 11.17 -7.58 6.44
N ASP A 163 12.37 -8.14 6.41
CA ASP A 163 13.34 -8.12 7.50
C ASP A 163 13.81 -6.72 7.89
N ILE A 164 13.90 -5.77 6.95
CA ILE A 164 14.25 -4.36 7.27
C ILE A 164 13.15 -3.64 8.08
N SER A 165 11.90 -4.09 7.96
CA SER A 165 10.78 -3.45 8.64
C SER A 165 10.78 -3.70 10.14
N LEU A 166 11.21 -4.88 10.59
CA LEU A 166 11.17 -5.22 12.01
C LEU A 166 12.11 -4.36 12.87
N PRO A 167 13.41 -4.19 12.52
CA PRO A 167 14.28 -3.22 13.18
C PRO A 167 13.70 -1.81 13.17
N ALA A 168 13.15 -1.36 12.02
CA ALA A 168 12.56 -0.04 11.90
C ALA A 168 11.35 0.18 12.84
N ILE A 169 10.45 -0.81 12.94
CA ILE A 169 9.31 -0.78 13.86
C ILE A 169 9.78 -0.72 15.33
N ARG A 170 10.83 -1.48 15.66
CA ARG A 170 11.43 -1.47 17.02
C ARG A 170 12.02 -0.10 17.36
N THR A 171 12.80 0.48 16.44
CA THR A 171 13.36 1.83 16.59
C THR A 171 12.24 2.86 16.74
N LEU A 172 11.26 2.84 15.85
CA LEU A 172 10.12 3.76 15.87
C LEU A 172 9.37 3.73 17.20
N ARG A 173 9.20 2.54 17.80
CA ARG A 173 8.60 2.41 19.12
C ARG A 173 9.40 3.10 20.23
N THR A 174 10.73 3.07 20.15
CA THR A 174 11.60 3.76 21.12
C THR A 174 11.62 5.27 20.91
N GLU A 175 11.44 5.73 19.68
CA GLU A 175 11.37 7.15 19.31
C GLU A 175 10.08 7.83 19.76
N ILE A 176 8.97 7.08 19.80
CA ILE A 176 7.67 7.58 20.26
C ILE A 176 7.69 7.75 21.79
N SER A 177 7.99 8.98 22.23
CA SER A 177 8.10 9.36 23.64
C SER A 177 6.78 9.78 24.30
N TYR A 178 5.67 9.77 23.55
CA TYR A 178 4.35 10.18 24.02
C TYR A 178 3.38 8.99 24.07
N GLU A 179 2.40 9.10 24.96
CA GLU A 179 1.38 8.05 25.11
C GLU A 179 0.51 7.93 23.85
N ILE A 180 0.41 6.71 23.33
CA ILE A 180 -0.49 6.30 22.26
C ILE A 180 -1.27 5.09 22.74
N ASP A 181 -2.58 5.12 22.57
CA ASP A 181 -3.47 3.99 22.89
C ASP A 181 -3.58 3.02 21.72
N TYR A 182 -3.64 3.57 20.49
CA TYR A 182 -3.84 2.82 19.26
C TYR A 182 -2.92 3.26 18.12
N TRP A 183 -2.31 2.26 17.48
CA TRP A 183 -1.65 2.36 16.19
C TRP A 183 -2.69 2.02 15.12
N ILE A 184 -2.91 2.97 14.21
CA ILE A 184 -3.82 2.79 13.08
C ILE A 184 -2.96 2.51 11.85
N ILE A 185 -3.12 1.31 11.30
CA ILE A 185 -2.39 0.85 10.12
C ILE A 185 -3.31 0.93 8.91
N HIS A 186 -2.79 1.44 7.80
CA HIS A 186 -3.47 1.45 6.53
C HIS A 186 -2.83 0.41 5.59
N ALA A 187 -3.40 -0.80 5.59
CA ALA A 187 -2.86 -1.94 4.86
C ALA A 187 -3.42 -2.03 3.43
N LYS A 188 -2.57 -2.46 2.49
CA LYS A 188 -2.95 -2.76 1.11
C LYS A 188 -3.16 -4.26 0.91
N LEU A 189 -4.26 -4.60 0.25
CA LEU A 189 -4.71 -5.97 0.04
C LEU A 189 -5.04 -6.21 -1.43
N ARG A 190 -4.78 -7.44 -1.91
CA ARG A 190 -5.31 -7.97 -3.17
C ARG A 190 -6.17 -9.20 -2.88
N LEU A 191 -7.33 -9.25 -3.50
CA LEU A 191 -8.24 -10.41 -3.44
C LEU A 191 -8.28 -11.06 -4.81
N ASP A 192 -8.16 -12.39 -4.82
CA ASP A 192 -8.35 -13.17 -6.03
C ASP A 192 -9.82 -13.08 -6.46
N LYS A 193 -10.07 -12.73 -7.73
CA LYS A 193 -11.42 -12.64 -8.27
C LYS A 193 -12.09 -14.01 -8.40
N ASN A 194 -11.32 -15.07 -8.60
CA ASN A 194 -11.82 -16.45 -8.72
C ASN A 194 -12.05 -17.09 -7.35
N ASN A 195 -11.34 -16.65 -6.32
CA ASN A 195 -11.52 -17.09 -4.95
C ASN A 195 -11.46 -15.90 -3.99
N SER A 196 -12.61 -15.25 -3.77
CA SER A 196 -12.71 -14.05 -2.93
C SER A 196 -12.34 -14.27 -1.45
N ASN A 197 -12.14 -15.52 -1.02
CA ASN A 197 -11.63 -15.83 0.32
C ASN A 197 -10.10 -15.75 0.43
N THR A 198 -9.39 -15.77 -0.70
CA THR A 198 -7.93 -15.67 -0.71
C THR A 198 -7.52 -14.19 -0.70
N ILE A 199 -6.88 -13.79 0.40
CA ILE A 199 -6.43 -12.41 0.64
C ILE A 199 -4.91 -12.40 0.66
N TYR A 200 -4.32 -11.51 -0.13
CA TYR A 200 -2.88 -11.28 -0.16
C TYR A 200 -2.58 -9.88 0.38
N TYR A 201 -1.73 -9.81 1.39
CA TYR A 201 -1.20 -8.53 1.88
C TYR A 201 -0.03 -8.13 1.02
N ILE A 202 0.03 -6.84 0.69
CA ILE A 202 1.19 -6.27 -0.01
C ILE A 202 2.43 -6.32 0.89
N ASN A 203 2.27 -5.94 2.16
CA ASN A 203 3.30 -6.07 3.18
C ASN A 203 2.95 -7.23 4.11
N GLY A 204 3.79 -8.27 4.16
CA GLY A 204 3.49 -9.51 4.88
C GLY A 204 3.28 -9.37 6.39
N GLU A 205 3.84 -8.31 6.99
CA GLU A 205 3.67 -7.97 8.41
C GLU A 205 2.30 -7.38 8.75
N ASP A 206 1.58 -6.78 7.79
CA ASP A 206 0.24 -6.23 8.00
C ASP A 206 -0.78 -7.32 8.39
N GLU A 207 -0.56 -8.55 7.92
CA GLU A 207 -1.32 -9.72 8.34
C GLU A 207 -1.16 -9.97 9.84
N ILE A 208 0.07 -9.83 10.36
CA ILE A 208 0.37 -10.03 11.77
C ILE A 208 -0.25 -8.90 12.60
N PHE A 209 -0.16 -7.65 12.14
CA PHE A 209 -0.87 -6.53 12.77
C PHE A 209 -2.37 -6.80 12.87
N GLN A 210 -2.99 -7.33 11.82
CA GLN A 210 -4.40 -7.70 11.86
C GLN A 210 -4.70 -8.79 12.89
N ASN A 211 -3.89 -9.84 12.97
CA ASN A 211 -4.13 -10.96 13.88
C ASN A 211 -4.17 -10.52 15.36
N HIS A 212 -3.50 -9.41 15.68
CA HIS A 212 -3.50 -8.78 17.01
C HIS A 212 -4.41 -7.57 17.12
N SER A 213 -5.16 -7.24 16.07
CA SER A 213 -6.01 -6.05 16.03
C SER A 213 -7.24 -6.17 16.93
N THR A 214 -7.68 -5.04 17.44
CA THR A 214 -8.98 -4.92 18.15
C THR A 214 -10.13 -5.01 17.16
N LEU A 215 -9.97 -4.39 15.99
CA LEU A 215 -10.88 -4.47 14.86
C LEU A 215 -10.16 -4.02 13.58
N PHE A 216 -10.76 -4.30 12.43
CA PHE A 216 -10.34 -3.77 11.15
C PHE A 216 -11.54 -3.45 10.26
N ILE A 217 -11.35 -2.51 9.33
CA ILE A 217 -12.38 -2.06 8.38
C ILE A 217 -11.83 -2.11 6.96
N ASP A 218 -12.56 -2.76 6.06
CA ASP A 218 -12.22 -2.82 4.64
C ASP A 218 -12.91 -1.70 3.86
N TYR A 219 -12.22 -1.16 2.87
CA TYR A 219 -12.83 -0.33 1.84
C TYR A 219 -12.14 -0.52 0.49
N THR A 220 -12.87 -0.19 -0.58
CA THR A 220 -12.34 -0.25 -1.95
C THR A 220 -11.71 1.10 -2.32
N PRO A 221 -10.45 1.15 -2.77
CA PRO A 221 -9.84 2.39 -3.24
C PRO A 221 -10.52 2.89 -4.52
N THR A 222 -10.44 4.20 -4.79
CA THR A 222 -11.10 4.83 -5.97
C THR A 222 -10.50 4.38 -7.31
N GLN A 223 -9.25 3.89 -7.31
CA GLN A 223 -8.61 3.27 -8.46
C GLN A 223 -8.53 1.77 -8.21
N SER A 224 -9.43 0.99 -8.80
CA SER A 224 -9.44 -0.47 -8.69
C SER A 224 -9.63 -1.10 -10.08
N ASN A 225 -8.66 -0.89 -10.96
CA ASN A 225 -8.71 -1.43 -12.33
C ASN A 225 -7.51 -2.36 -12.57
N ASN A 226 -7.62 -3.60 -12.07
CA ASN A 226 -6.81 -4.71 -12.55
C ASN A 226 -7.75 -5.86 -12.94
N ASN A 227 -7.43 -6.59 -14.02
CA ASN A 227 -8.28 -7.64 -14.58
C ASN A 227 -8.27 -8.92 -13.74
N GLU A 228 -7.18 -9.20 -13.02
CA GLU A 228 -7.02 -10.44 -12.24
C GLU A 228 -7.32 -10.26 -10.74
N TRP A 229 -6.96 -9.10 -10.19
CA TRP A 229 -7.04 -8.83 -8.76
C TRP A 229 -8.07 -7.75 -8.43
N THR A 230 -8.75 -7.91 -7.29
CA THR A 230 -9.53 -6.82 -6.68
C THR A 230 -8.68 -6.16 -5.61
N GLU A 231 -8.36 -4.88 -5.79
CA GLU A 231 -7.68 -4.12 -4.76
C GLU A 231 -8.64 -3.78 -3.61
N LYS A 232 -8.15 -3.96 -2.39
CA LYS A 232 -8.77 -3.47 -1.17
C LYS A 232 -7.76 -2.71 -0.32
N ARG A 233 -8.29 -1.89 0.56
CA ARG A 233 -7.56 -1.27 1.66
C ARG A 233 -8.19 -1.70 2.96
N ARG A 234 -7.38 -1.83 4.01
CA ARG A 234 -7.83 -2.23 5.34
C ARG A 234 -7.25 -1.29 6.39
N ILE A 235 -8.13 -0.69 7.18
CA ILE A 235 -7.75 0.10 8.35
C ILE A 235 -7.74 -0.84 9.54
N ILE A 236 -6.56 -1.05 10.15
CA ILE A 236 -6.35 -1.98 11.26
C ILE A 236 -6.11 -1.17 12.53
N PHE A 237 -6.82 -1.53 13.60
CA PHE A 237 -6.72 -0.87 14.90
C PHE A 237 -5.95 -1.77 15.88
N VAL A 238 -4.73 -1.40 16.23
CA VAL A 238 -3.86 -2.18 17.12
C VAL A 238 -3.63 -1.40 18.40
N SER A 239 -3.95 -2.00 19.55
CA SER A 239 -3.61 -1.38 20.82
C SER A 239 -2.11 -1.45 21.06
N THR A 240 -1.51 -0.36 21.56
CA THR A 240 -0.07 -0.25 21.79
C THR A 240 0.50 -1.37 22.66
N ASN A 241 -0.30 -1.93 23.57
CA ASN A 241 0.12 -3.05 24.41
C ASN A 241 0.36 -4.37 23.65
N LYS A 242 -0.03 -4.46 22.38
CA LYS A 242 0.19 -5.63 21.51
C LYS A 242 1.48 -5.56 20.72
N LEU A 243 2.16 -4.42 20.66
CA LEU A 243 3.32 -4.22 19.79
C LEU A 243 4.50 -5.16 20.11
N ASP A 244 4.75 -5.48 21.39
CA ASP A 244 5.81 -6.45 21.75
C ASP A 244 5.53 -7.83 21.17
N GLN A 245 4.29 -8.27 21.28
CA GLN A 245 3.86 -9.57 20.75
C GLN A 245 3.92 -9.57 19.23
N ILE A 246 3.45 -8.50 18.57
CA ILE A 246 3.51 -8.36 17.12
C ILE A 246 4.95 -8.42 16.60
N CYS A 247 5.87 -7.68 17.22
CA CYS A 247 7.29 -7.73 16.85
C CYS A 247 7.89 -9.13 17.04
N SER A 248 7.47 -9.86 18.08
CA SER A 248 7.91 -11.24 18.32
C SER A 248 7.38 -12.21 17.27
N ASP A 249 6.13 -12.03 16.85
CA ASP A 249 5.48 -12.88 15.85
C ASP A 249 6.02 -12.59 14.43
N ILE A 250 6.34 -11.33 14.12
CA ILE A 250 7.07 -10.96 12.89
C ILE A 250 8.43 -11.65 12.88
N GLU A 251 9.19 -11.57 13.98
CA GLU A 251 10.50 -12.22 14.08
C GLU A 251 10.41 -13.74 13.90
N HIS A 252 9.37 -14.37 14.44
CA HIS A 252 9.15 -15.80 14.29
C HIS A 252 8.81 -16.17 12.84
N LYS A 253 7.95 -15.39 12.16
CA LYS A 253 7.59 -15.62 10.75
C LYS A 253 8.78 -15.46 9.82
N LEU A 254 9.71 -14.54 10.12
CA LEU A 254 10.95 -14.35 9.35
C LEU A 254 11.95 -15.52 9.48
N LYS A 255 11.81 -16.39 10.50
CA LYS A 255 12.71 -17.52 10.76
C LYS A 255 12.19 -18.86 10.21
N GLN A 256 10.97 -18.89 9.69
CA GLN A 256 10.34 -20.08 9.10
C GLN A 256 10.61 -20.14 7.60
#